data_AF-A0A1L9SJ95-F1
#
_entry.id   AF-A0A1L9SJ95-F1
#
_cell.length_a   1.000
_cell.length_b   1.000
_cell.length_c   1.000
_cell.angle_alpha   90.00
_cell.angle_beta   90.00
_cell.angle_gamma   90.00
#
_symmetry.space_group_name_H-M   'P 1'
#
loop_
_entity.id
_entity.type
_entity.pdbx_description
1 polymer ?
#
loop_
_entity_poly.entity_id
_entity_poly.type
_entity_poly.pdbx_seq_one_letter_code
_entity_poly.pdbx_strand_id
1 'polypeptide(L)'
;MVNLPTVQAHNATLSLTSGLIAVFVGGTSGIALSTALAFARQTASPKIYLIGRSQSAADAAITSMKAINSSAQATFLQSDISLLKNVDSVCGEIAARERKVNLLFMTPGYITLKGRDETAEGLDRKFVLHYYARMRFITQLLPLLNAGAHDNGRLSRVVSVLDPMVSVRAGGSGTLDFTDLSLKHTFSLRKCGWHASLMGDFFLESMAGNYPHTSFVHAYPSGVATGVLRELPAGRALSAILTPLLRPFMVPLEESGERHLFAATSGRFPPKAEGGEATEGDVAVGSDGTRGSGCYWVSWDGEVFPPNKKLETTRAQGAAEKVVQHTEEVFKQHTKQSQYQVMTVACSLSQKPQFLSSYTLPPTSTSPPTCLSLYAIASCKLSSLEITGNSFISTFHRVFSCCLTVWELG
;
A
#
# COMPACT_ATOMS: atom_id res chain seq x y z
N MET A 1 9.59 -10.41 25.16
CA MET A 1 9.41 -11.20 23.93
C MET A 1 8.13 -11.98 24.07
N VAL A 2 7.22 -11.85 23.09
CA VAL A 2 6.06 -12.74 22.99
C VAL A 2 6.56 -14.10 22.51
N ASN A 3 6.35 -15.12 23.31
CA ASN A 3 6.81 -16.47 22.98
C ASN A 3 6.03 -17.02 21.76
N LEU A 4 6.68 -17.88 20.97
CA LEU A 4 6.07 -18.43 19.75
C LEU A 4 4.81 -19.29 20.03
N PRO A 5 4.75 -20.12 21.08
CA PRO A 5 3.53 -20.85 21.42
C PRO A 5 2.31 -19.95 21.67
N THR A 6 2.48 -18.80 22.33
CA THR A 6 1.43 -17.79 22.54
C THR A 6 0.97 -17.17 21.23
N VAL A 7 1.91 -16.87 20.33
CA VAL A 7 1.61 -16.41 18.95
C VAL A 7 0.76 -17.44 18.22
N GLN A 8 1.16 -18.71 18.23
CA GLN A 8 0.46 -19.79 17.55
C GLN A 8 -0.90 -20.09 18.17
N ALA A 9 -1.00 -20.06 19.50
CA ALA A 9 -2.27 -20.25 20.21
C ALA A 9 -3.28 -19.16 19.86
N HIS A 10 -2.85 -17.88 19.81
CA HIS A 10 -3.69 -16.79 19.33
C HIS A 10 -4.13 -17.02 17.88
N ASN A 11 -3.18 -17.31 16.98
CA ASN A 11 -3.50 -17.51 15.56
C ASN A 11 -4.52 -18.64 15.36
N ALA A 12 -4.45 -19.73 16.12
CA ALA A 12 -5.41 -20.84 16.05
C ALA A 12 -6.86 -20.43 16.41
N THR A 13 -7.05 -19.38 17.21
CA THR A 13 -8.40 -18.86 17.54
C THR A 13 -9.10 -18.23 16.35
N LEU A 14 -8.36 -17.84 15.30
CA LEU A 14 -8.92 -17.24 14.09
C LEU A 14 -9.76 -18.23 13.25
N SER A 15 -9.68 -19.53 13.57
CA SER A 15 -10.39 -20.60 12.85
C SER A 15 -11.91 -20.44 12.88
N LEU A 16 -12.42 -19.69 13.86
CA LEU A 16 -13.84 -19.35 14.00
C LEU A 16 -14.24 -18.10 13.19
N THR A 17 -13.28 -17.38 12.63
CA THR A 17 -13.52 -16.12 11.91
C THR A 17 -13.67 -16.39 10.42
N SER A 18 -14.81 -15.99 9.86
CA SER A 18 -15.15 -16.15 8.44
C SER A 18 -15.24 -14.79 7.73
N GLY A 19 -15.11 -14.79 6.40
CA GLY A 19 -15.34 -13.60 5.58
C GLY A 19 -14.33 -12.46 5.78
N LEU A 20 -13.13 -12.76 6.28
CA LEU A 20 -12.03 -11.79 6.35
C LEU A 20 -11.43 -11.55 4.98
N ILE A 21 -11.19 -10.29 4.65
CA ILE A 21 -10.59 -9.87 3.38
C ILE A 21 -9.20 -9.27 3.66
N ALA A 22 -8.15 -9.89 3.13
CA ALA A 22 -6.78 -9.47 3.33
C ALA A 22 -6.06 -9.17 2.01
N VAL A 23 -5.33 -8.06 1.99
CA VAL A 23 -4.52 -7.60 0.86
C VAL A 23 -3.04 -7.70 1.23
N PHE A 24 -2.30 -8.53 0.52
CA PHE A 24 -0.86 -8.77 0.73
C PHE A 24 -0.05 -8.15 -0.41
N VAL A 25 0.50 -6.96 -0.14
CA VAL A 25 1.37 -6.23 -1.07
C VAL A 25 2.79 -6.79 -1.00
N GLY A 26 3.30 -7.31 -2.11
CA GLY A 26 4.50 -8.14 -2.14
C GLY A 26 4.23 -9.61 -1.79
N GLY A 27 2.98 -10.05 -1.88
CA GLY A 27 2.49 -11.36 -1.41
C GLY A 27 2.97 -12.60 -2.16
N THR A 28 3.80 -12.47 -3.21
CA THR A 28 4.24 -13.61 -4.02
C THR A 28 5.51 -14.30 -3.50
N SER A 29 6.15 -13.80 -2.44
CA SER A 29 7.32 -14.45 -1.84
C SER A 29 7.63 -13.91 -0.44
N GLY A 30 8.56 -14.55 0.27
CA GLY A 30 9.11 -14.03 1.52
C GLY A 30 8.06 -13.88 2.63
N ILE A 31 8.21 -12.83 3.45
CA ILE A 31 7.42 -12.63 4.67
C ILE A 31 5.92 -12.52 4.36
N ALA A 32 5.54 -11.75 3.33
CA ALA A 32 4.13 -11.60 2.97
C ALA A 32 3.49 -12.92 2.53
N LEU A 33 4.19 -13.73 1.70
CA LEU A 33 3.68 -15.04 1.32
C LEU A 33 3.55 -15.97 2.53
N SER A 34 4.56 -16.01 3.41
CA SER A 34 4.51 -16.83 4.62
C SER A 34 3.35 -16.42 5.54
N THR A 35 3.12 -15.11 5.68
CA THR A 35 2.00 -14.57 6.46
C THR A 35 0.66 -14.88 5.80
N ALA A 36 0.57 -14.81 4.47
CA ALA A 36 -0.65 -15.14 3.73
C ALA A 36 -1.00 -16.63 3.81
N LEU A 37 0.00 -17.52 3.81
CA LEU A 37 -0.19 -18.95 4.04
C LEU A 37 -0.67 -19.24 5.46
N ALA A 38 -0.08 -18.58 6.47
CA ALA A 38 -0.57 -18.67 7.84
C ALA A 38 -2.00 -18.14 7.97
N PHE A 39 -2.32 -17.00 7.34
CA PHE A 39 -3.67 -16.44 7.32
C PHE A 39 -4.68 -17.40 6.66
N ALA A 40 -4.32 -18.01 5.52
CA ALA A 40 -5.15 -19.01 4.85
C ALA A 40 -5.40 -20.24 5.73
N ARG A 41 -4.36 -20.71 6.44
CA ARG A 41 -4.40 -21.86 7.35
C ARG A 41 -5.30 -21.64 8.55
N GLN A 42 -5.24 -20.44 9.12
CA GLN A 42 -5.81 -20.15 10.43
C GLN A 42 -7.22 -19.56 10.36
N THR A 43 -7.75 -19.22 9.18
CA THR A 43 -9.08 -18.60 9.03
C THR A 43 -10.04 -19.52 8.27
N ALA A 44 -11.35 -19.42 8.53
CA ALA A 44 -12.32 -20.37 7.97
C ALA A 44 -12.50 -20.22 6.45
N SER A 45 -12.84 -19.02 5.98
CA SER A 45 -13.16 -18.73 4.57
C SER A 45 -12.63 -17.37 4.13
N PRO A 46 -11.29 -17.17 4.13
CA PRO A 46 -10.70 -15.88 3.81
C PRO A 46 -10.77 -15.56 2.31
N LYS A 47 -10.88 -14.28 1.99
CA LYS A 47 -10.50 -13.75 0.68
C LYS A 47 -9.11 -13.11 0.76
N ILE A 48 -8.23 -13.49 -0.15
CA ILE A 48 -6.82 -13.10 -0.14
C ILE A 48 -6.47 -12.47 -1.49
N TYR A 49 -6.02 -11.23 -1.47
CA TYR A 49 -5.46 -10.55 -2.64
C TYR A 49 -3.94 -10.56 -2.55
N LEU A 50 -3.27 -11.21 -3.50
CA LEU A 50 -1.82 -11.17 -3.65
C LEU A 50 -1.45 -10.14 -4.70
N ILE A 51 -0.58 -9.20 -4.36
CA ILE A 51 -0.08 -8.19 -5.29
C ILE A 51 1.41 -8.39 -5.49
N GLY A 52 1.85 -8.49 -6.74
CA GLY A 52 3.26 -8.70 -7.09
C GLY A 52 3.48 -8.75 -8.59
N ARG A 53 4.72 -9.04 -9.00
CA ARG A 53 5.12 -8.98 -10.43
C ARG A 53 5.11 -10.33 -11.14
N SER A 54 5.22 -11.44 -10.41
CA SER A 54 5.44 -12.76 -10.99
C SER A 54 4.17 -13.61 -10.91
N GLN A 55 3.54 -13.82 -12.07
CA GLN A 55 2.38 -14.70 -12.21
C GLN A 55 2.70 -16.13 -11.74
N SER A 56 3.81 -16.70 -12.19
CA SER A 56 4.19 -18.07 -11.81
C SER A 56 4.38 -18.26 -10.30
N ALA A 57 4.97 -17.29 -9.60
CA ALA A 57 5.09 -17.33 -8.15
C ALA A 57 3.73 -17.21 -7.45
N ALA A 58 2.82 -16.41 -8.02
CA ALA A 58 1.46 -16.28 -7.52
C ALA A 58 0.63 -17.56 -7.72
N ASP A 59 0.75 -18.21 -8.89
CA ASP A 59 0.04 -19.46 -9.18
C ASP A 59 0.45 -20.57 -8.20
N ALA A 60 1.76 -20.67 -7.90
CA ALA A 60 2.28 -21.59 -6.89
C ALA A 60 1.72 -21.26 -5.50
N ALA A 61 1.72 -19.98 -5.11
CA ALA A 61 1.16 -19.53 -3.84
C ALA A 61 -0.34 -19.85 -3.69
N ILE A 62 -1.14 -19.56 -4.73
CA ILE A 62 -2.58 -19.85 -4.77
C ILE A 62 -2.82 -21.36 -4.67
N THR A 63 -2.02 -22.17 -5.36
CA THR A 63 -2.11 -23.64 -5.27
C THR A 63 -1.86 -24.11 -3.85
N SER A 64 -0.81 -23.61 -3.19
CA SER A 64 -0.54 -23.94 -1.79
C SER A 64 -1.65 -23.49 -0.85
N MET A 65 -2.20 -22.28 -1.02
CA MET A 65 -3.32 -21.79 -0.20
C MET A 65 -4.55 -22.67 -0.33
N LYS A 66 -4.92 -23.07 -1.56
CA LYS A 66 -6.06 -23.96 -1.81
C LYS A 66 -5.87 -25.35 -1.22
N ALA A 67 -4.63 -25.87 -1.23
CA ALA A 67 -4.31 -27.15 -0.61
C ALA A 67 -4.42 -27.11 0.93
N ILE A 68 -4.08 -25.97 1.54
CA ILE A 68 -4.17 -25.76 2.99
C ILE A 68 -5.62 -25.50 3.42
N ASN A 69 -6.37 -24.71 2.64
CA ASN A 69 -7.74 -24.33 2.92
C ASN A 69 -8.53 -24.26 1.61
N SER A 70 -9.39 -25.25 1.37
CA SER A 70 -10.23 -25.35 0.18
C SER A 70 -11.30 -24.25 0.08
N SER A 71 -11.62 -23.58 1.20
CA SER A 71 -12.56 -22.46 1.26
C SER A 71 -11.89 -21.09 1.07
N ALA A 72 -10.56 -21.03 1.02
CA ALA A 72 -9.83 -19.80 0.78
C ALA A 72 -9.96 -19.33 -0.69
N GLN A 73 -10.35 -18.07 -0.88
CA GLN A 73 -10.47 -17.43 -2.19
C GLN A 73 -9.27 -16.52 -2.42
N ALA A 74 -8.24 -17.04 -3.10
CA ALA A 74 -7.04 -16.28 -3.43
C ALA A 74 -7.09 -15.72 -4.87
N THR A 75 -6.89 -14.41 -5.00
CA THR A 75 -6.83 -13.67 -6.27
C THR A 75 -5.47 -12.99 -6.41
N PHE A 76 -4.83 -13.12 -7.57
CA PHE A 76 -3.59 -12.40 -7.87
C PHE A 76 -3.86 -11.18 -8.74
N LEU A 77 -3.29 -10.04 -8.35
CA LEU A 77 -3.29 -8.80 -9.11
C LEU A 77 -1.84 -8.47 -9.51
N GLN A 78 -1.50 -8.77 -10.76
CA GLN A 78 -0.17 -8.55 -11.29
C GLN A 78 0.09 -7.05 -11.46
N SER A 79 1.09 -6.50 -10.76
CA SER A 79 1.38 -5.08 -10.81
C SER A 79 2.82 -4.75 -10.41
N ASP A 80 3.41 -3.80 -11.12
CA ASP A 80 4.64 -3.13 -10.69
C ASP A 80 4.30 -1.89 -9.88
N ILE A 81 4.29 -2.06 -8.56
CA ILE A 81 3.98 -1.02 -7.58
C ILE A 81 5.14 -0.03 -7.34
N SER A 82 6.21 -0.09 -8.14
CA SER A 82 7.18 1.01 -8.21
C SER A 82 6.64 2.24 -8.94
N LEU A 83 5.44 2.16 -9.52
CA LEU A 83 4.70 3.28 -10.09
C LEU A 83 3.39 3.49 -9.32
N LEU A 84 3.13 4.70 -8.84
CA LEU A 84 1.95 5.04 -8.05
C LEU A 84 0.66 4.88 -8.84
N LYS A 85 0.66 5.17 -10.16
CA LYS A 85 -0.51 4.91 -11.02
C LYS A 85 -0.93 3.43 -11.05
N ASN A 86 0.04 2.52 -10.90
CA ASN A 86 -0.24 1.09 -10.87
C ASN A 86 -0.81 0.68 -9.51
N VAL A 87 -0.40 1.35 -8.42
CA VAL A 87 -1.03 1.21 -7.10
C VAL A 87 -2.50 1.64 -7.16
N ASP A 88 -2.80 2.77 -7.81
CA ASP A 88 -4.18 3.25 -7.99
C ASP A 88 -5.05 2.25 -8.74
N SER A 89 -4.53 1.71 -9.84
CA SER A 89 -5.24 0.74 -10.67
C SER A 89 -5.59 -0.51 -9.86
N VAL A 90 -4.62 -1.06 -9.12
CA VAL A 90 -4.84 -2.23 -8.24
C VAL A 90 -5.84 -1.93 -7.13
N CYS A 91 -5.76 -0.76 -6.48
CA CYS A 91 -6.71 -0.39 -5.44
C CYS A 91 -8.12 -0.20 -6.00
N GLY A 92 -8.25 0.37 -7.20
CA GLY A 92 -9.51 0.51 -7.92
C GLY A 92 -10.16 -0.83 -8.23
N GLU A 93 -9.37 -1.83 -8.65
CA GLU A 93 -9.86 -3.20 -8.86
C GLU A 93 -10.36 -3.85 -7.56
N ILE A 94 -9.65 -3.67 -6.44
CA ILE A 94 -10.09 -4.18 -5.14
C ILE A 94 -11.39 -3.50 -4.71
N ALA A 95 -11.46 -2.17 -4.82
CA ALA A 95 -12.65 -1.39 -4.47
C ALA A 95 -13.87 -1.70 -5.35
N ALA A 96 -13.67 -2.12 -6.60
CA ALA A 96 -14.74 -2.57 -7.47
C ALA A 96 -15.30 -3.96 -7.07
N ARG A 97 -14.49 -4.80 -6.43
CA ARG A 97 -14.83 -6.19 -6.05
C ARG A 97 -15.35 -6.31 -4.62
N GLU A 98 -14.87 -5.47 -3.71
CA GLU A 98 -15.11 -5.63 -2.29
C GLU A 98 -15.73 -4.38 -1.65
N ARG A 99 -16.58 -4.61 -0.65
CA ARG A 99 -17.21 -3.54 0.15
C ARG A 99 -16.41 -3.20 1.41
N LYS A 100 -15.46 -4.06 1.79
CA LYS A 100 -14.60 -3.92 2.95
C LYS A 100 -13.23 -4.55 2.72
N VAL A 101 -12.25 -4.14 3.50
CA VAL A 101 -10.96 -4.83 3.67
C VAL A 101 -10.69 -4.90 5.17
N ASN A 102 -10.22 -6.03 5.68
CA ASN A 102 -9.91 -6.21 7.10
C ASN A 102 -8.42 -6.04 7.38
N LEU A 103 -7.56 -6.48 6.46
CA LEU A 103 -6.12 -6.47 6.62
C LEU A 103 -5.43 -5.93 5.36
N LEU A 104 -4.59 -4.91 5.53
CA LEU A 104 -3.61 -4.49 4.53
C LEU A 104 -2.20 -4.80 5.05
N PHE A 105 -1.54 -5.78 4.43
CA PHE A 105 -0.21 -6.25 4.83
C PHE A 105 0.82 -5.94 3.74
N MET A 106 1.85 -5.16 4.07
CA MET A 106 2.78 -4.61 3.09
C MET A 106 4.23 -4.95 3.43
N THR A 107 4.90 -5.67 2.54
CA THR A 107 6.35 -5.95 2.60
C THR A 107 7.19 -5.44 1.43
N PRO A 108 6.72 -4.64 0.43
CA PRO A 108 7.57 -4.31 -0.71
C PRO A 108 8.87 -3.63 -0.29
N GLY A 109 9.96 -4.05 -0.92
CA GLY A 109 11.27 -3.47 -0.70
C GLY A 109 12.39 -4.35 -1.24
N TYR A 110 13.54 -3.73 -1.47
CA TYR A 110 14.75 -4.41 -1.91
C TYR A 110 15.98 -3.68 -1.37
N ILE A 111 17.14 -4.32 -1.50
CA ILE A 111 18.45 -3.72 -1.23
C ILE A 111 19.14 -3.44 -2.55
N THR A 112 19.76 -2.27 -2.67
CA THR A 112 20.52 -1.82 -3.84
C THR A 112 21.78 -1.10 -3.40
N LEU A 113 22.80 -1.14 -4.26
CA LEU A 113 24.03 -0.34 -4.15
C LEU A 113 24.06 0.82 -5.15
N LYS A 114 23.06 0.92 -6.03
CA LYS A 114 22.94 2.02 -6.97
C LYS A 114 22.59 3.31 -6.22
N GLY A 115 22.98 4.46 -6.78
CA GLY A 115 22.55 5.76 -6.30
C GLY A 115 21.04 5.99 -6.51
N ARG A 116 20.63 7.25 -6.55
CA ARG A 116 19.23 7.60 -6.86
C ARG A 116 18.84 7.00 -8.20
N ASP A 117 17.70 6.31 -8.23
CA ASP A 117 17.23 5.54 -9.36
C ASP A 117 15.76 5.89 -9.63
N GLU A 118 15.54 6.83 -10.54
CA GLU A 118 14.21 7.40 -10.74
C GLU A 118 13.27 6.48 -11.53
N THR A 119 12.00 6.52 -11.15
CA THR A 119 10.90 5.95 -11.92
C THR A 119 10.46 6.93 -13.00
N ALA A 120 9.57 6.49 -13.89
CA ALA A 120 8.96 7.39 -14.88
C ALA A 120 8.15 8.54 -14.25
N GLU A 121 7.87 8.45 -12.95
CA GLU A 121 7.19 9.45 -12.13
C GLU A 121 8.19 10.41 -11.44
N GLY A 122 9.50 10.27 -11.64
CA GLY A 122 10.52 11.17 -11.05
C GLY A 122 10.70 10.98 -9.54
N LEU A 123 10.23 9.86 -8.99
CA LEU A 123 10.49 9.42 -7.63
C LEU A 123 11.58 8.36 -7.62
N ASP A 124 12.41 8.32 -6.58
CA ASP A 124 13.38 7.25 -6.42
C ASP A 124 12.68 5.91 -6.17
N ARG A 125 13.05 4.88 -6.92
CA ARG A 125 12.40 3.55 -6.91
C ARG A 125 12.47 2.85 -5.56
N LYS A 126 13.61 2.96 -4.86
CA LYS A 126 13.75 2.41 -3.50
C LYS A 126 12.82 3.14 -2.56
N PHE A 127 12.76 4.46 -2.66
CA PHE A 127 11.90 5.27 -1.81
C PHE A 127 10.40 5.03 -2.09
N VAL A 128 10.01 4.83 -3.36
CA VAL A 128 8.63 4.44 -3.71
C VAL A 128 8.25 3.14 -3.02
N LEU A 129 9.06 2.08 -3.17
CA LEU A 129 8.73 0.78 -2.59
C LEU A 129 8.78 0.77 -1.05
N HIS A 130 9.71 1.53 -0.46
CA HIS A 130 9.87 1.58 1.00
C HIS A 130 8.87 2.52 1.68
N TYR A 131 8.32 3.52 0.95
CA TYR A 131 7.43 4.54 1.52
C TYR A 131 6.21 4.86 0.65
N TYR A 132 6.37 5.55 -0.49
CA TYR A 132 5.24 6.18 -1.19
C TYR A 132 4.15 5.19 -1.64
N ALA A 133 4.54 4.02 -2.18
CA ALA A 133 3.58 3.01 -2.59
C ALA A 133 2.74 2.50 -1.41
N ARG A 134 3.36 2.35 -0.23
CA ARG A 134 2.68 1.88 0.99
C ARG A 134 1.65 2.90 1.47
N MET A 135 2.04 4.18 1.53
CA MET A 135 1.12 5.25 1.91
C MET A 135 -0.01 5.41 0.88
N ARG A 136 0.27 5.16 -0.40
CA ARG A 136 -0.75 5.18 -1.46
C ARG A 136 -1.74 4.03 -1.31
N PHE A 137 -1.29 2.81 -0.99
CA PHE A 137 -2.19 1.71 -0.65
C PHE A 137 -3.06 2.02 0.58
N ILE A 138 -2.46 2.58 1.63
CA ILE A 138 -3.19 2.99 2.85
C ILE A 138 -4.28 3.98 2.47
N THR A 139 -3.93 5.11 1.85
CA THR A 139 -4.89 6.17 1.51
C THR A 139 -6.01 5.70 0.58
N GLN A 140 -5.70 4.89 -0.44
CA GLN A 140 -6.69 4.40 -1.40
C GLN A 140 -7.63 3.33 -0.82
N LEU A 141 -7.14 2.47 0.08
CA LEU A 141 -7.92 1.38 0.68
C LEU A 141 -8.55 1.74 2.02
N LEU A 142 -8.22 2.92 2.59
CA LEU A 142 -8.73 3.38 3.88
C LEU A 142 -10.26 3.38 3.99
N PRO A 143 -11.03 3.80 2.97
CA PRO A 143 -12.49 3.69 3.02
C PRO A 143 -12.99 2.25 3.21
N LEU A 144 -12.35 1.28 2.57
CA LEU A 144 -12.69 -0.14 2.71
C LEU A 144 -12.22 -0.70 4.06
N LEU A 145 -11.06 -0.26 4.55
CA LEU A 145 -10.56 -0.60 5.89
C LEU A 145 -11.49 -0.07 6.98
N ASN A 146 -12.01 1.15 6.82
CA ASN A 146 -12.98 1.72 7.73
C ASN A 146 -14.31 0.94 7.70
N ALA A 147 -14.79 0.56 6.51
CA ALA A 147 -15.95 -0.32 6.40
C ALA A 147 -15.71 -1.68 7.10
N GLY A 148 -14.50 -2.25 6.99
CA GLY A 148 -14.12 -3.47 7.70
C GLY A 148 -14.07 -3.32 9.22
N ALA A 149 -13.77 -2.13 9.73
CA ALA A 149 -13.75 -1.83 11.16
C ALA A 149 -15.15 -1.87 11.80
N HIS A 150 -16.19 -1.63 11.00
CA HIS A 150 -17.59 -1.60 11.43
C HIS A 150 -18.36 -2.88 11.11
N ASP A 151 -17.71 -3.88 10.51
CA ASP A 151 -18.34 -5.16 10.21
C ASP A 151 -18.20 -6.17 11.37
N ASN A 152 -18.87 -7.31 11.25
CA ASN A 152 -18.77 -8.45 12.15
C ASN A 152 -17.30 -8.88 12.31
N GLY A 153 -16.81 -8.81 13.55
CA GLY A 153 -15.41 -9.09 13.90
C GLY A 153 -14.53 -7.84 14.09
N ARG A 154 -15.01 -6.64 13.70
CA ARG A 154 -14.39 -5.31 13.96
C ARG A 154 -12.88 -5.22 13.63
N LEU A 155 -12.37 -6.09 12.76
CA LEU A 155 -10.97 -6.15 12.40
C LEU A 155 -10.67 -5.19 11.25
N SER A 156 -9.90 -4.16 11.56
CA SER A 156 -9.30 -3.25 10.59
C SER A 156 -7.84 -2.99 10.97
N ARG A 157 -6.92 -3.56 10.20
CA ARG A 157 -5.48 -3.46 10.47
C ARG A 157 -4.65 -3.16 9.23
N VAL A 158 -3.70 -2.25 9.40
CA VAL A 158 -2.58 -2.05 8.47
C VAL A 158 -1.31 -2.55 9.13
N VAL A 159 -0.54 -3.39 8.43
CA VAL A 159 0.81 -3.79 8.83
C VAL A 159 1.79 -3.42 7.74
N SER A 160 2.74 -2.53 8.07
CA SER A 160 3.86 -2.16 7.22
C SER A 160 5.13 -2.82 7.75
N VAL A 161 5.74 -3.70 6.95
CA VAL A 161 6.97 -4.40 7.33
C VAL A 161 8.19 -3.64 6.81
N LEU A 162 8.88 -3.00 7.75
CA LEU A 162 10.16 -2.31 7.63
C LEU A 162 10.62 -1.98 9.06
N ASP A 163 11.88 -1.67 9.27
CA ASP A 163 12.38 -1.29 10.59
C ASP A 163 11.95 0.15 10.93
N PRO A 164 11.06 0.38 11.93
CA PRO A 164 10.66 1.73 12.34
C PRO A 164 11.84 2.49 12.98
N MET A 165 12.83 1.78 13.53
CA MET A 165 13.93 2.39 14.28
C MET A 165 15.24 2.48 13.49
N VAL A 166 15.24 2.18 12.18
CA VAL A 166 16.49 2.10 11.39
C VAL A 166 17.27 3.42 11.36
N SER A 167 16.57 4.55 11.42
CA SER A 167 17.14 5.90 11.48
C SER A 167 17.93 6.20 12.76
N VAL A 168 17.83 5.34 13.78
CA VAL A 168 18.59 5.41 15.02
C VAL A 168 19.49 4.19 15.17
N ARG A 169 18.96 2.98 14.95
CA ARG A 169 19.67 1.71 15.10
C ARG A 169 20.81 1.51 14.10
N ALA A 170 20.69 2.07 12.89
CA ALA A 170 21.74 2.03 11.89
C ALA A 170 22.67 3.27 11.96
N GLY A 171 22.90 3.80 13.16
CA GLY A 171 23.87 4.89 13.42
C GLY A 171 23.40 6.29 13.02
N GLY A 172 22.10 6.49 12.81
CA GLY A 172 21.56 7.80 12.44
C GLY A 172 21.16 8.67 13.63
N SER A 173 20.80 9.92 13.31
CA SER A 173 20.33 10.91 14.27
C SER A 173 18.82 10.86 14.51
N GLY A 174 18.08 9.98 13.84
CA GLY A 174 16.62 9.93 13.95
C GLY A 174 15.91 11.16 13.39
N THR A 175 16.52 11.86 12.43
CA THR A 175 16.03 13.13 11.87
C THR A 175 15.59 12.99 10.42
N LEU A 176 14.67 13.87 10.02
CA LEU A 176 14.26 14.08 8.63
C LEU A 176 14.91 15.35 8.09
N ASP A 177 15.28 15.33 6.81
CA ASP A 177 15.56 16.55 6.08
C ASP A 177 14.25 17.14 5.54
N PHE A 178 13.67 18.06 6.30
CA PHE A 178 12.43 18.74 5.92
C PHE A 178 12.56 19.63 4.68
N THR A 179 13.77 20.01 4.28
CA THR A 179 13.99 20.81 3.07
C THR A 179 14.00 19.96 1.79
N ASP A 180 14.15 18.63 1.94
CA ASP A 180 14.20 17.69 0.83
C ASP A 180 13.61 16.32 1.24
N LEU A 181 12.34 16.32 1.64
CA LEU A 181 11.65 15.09 2.08
C LEU A 181 11.60 14.01 0.97
N SER A 182 11.59 14.43 -0.31
CA SER A 182 11.66 13.53 -1.47
C SER A 182 13.06 13.03 -1.83
N LEU A 183 14.09 13.55 -1.13
CA LEU A 183 15.49 13.25 -1.36
C LEU A 183 15.93 13.47 -2.81
N LYS A 184 15.43 14.50 -3.47
CA LYS A 184 15.80 14.85 -4.85
C LYS A 184 17.22 15.39 -4.94
N HIS A 185 17.66 16.13 -3.94
CA HIS A 185 18.94 16.85 -3.95
C HIS A 185 19.97 16.25 -2.99
N THR A 186 19.50 15.61 -1.92
CA THR A 186 20.34 15.14 -0.81
C THR A 186 20.35 13.62 -0.67
N PHE A 187 20.07 12.91 -1.78
CA PHE A 187 19.95 11.46 -1.77
C PHE A 187 21.24 10.77 -1.32
N SER A 188 21.08 9.82 -0.41
CA SER A 188 22.01 8.70 -0.22
C SER A 188 21.20 7.47 0.14
N LEU A 189 21.74 6.27 -0.12
CA LEU A 189 21.05 5.01 0.21
C LEU A 189 20.65 4.92 1.68
N ARG A 190 21.53 5.38 2.57
CA ARG A 190 21.31 5.41 4.01
C ARG A 190 20.21 6.41 4.37
N LYS A 191 20.28 7.64 3.85
CA LYS A 191 19.26 8.67 4.11
C LYS A 191 17.90 8.27 3.55
N CYS A 192 17.85 7.62 2.39
CA CYS A 192 16.63 7.05 1.83
C CYS A 192 16.00 5.98 2.73
N GLY A 193 16.80 5.04 3.27
CA GLY A 193 16.31 4.07 4.24
C GLY A 193 15.76 4.73 5.51
N TRP A 194 16.47 5.73 6.03
CA TRP A 194 16.05 6.49 7.22
C TRP A 194 14.77 7.29 6.99
N HIS A 195 14.68 8.04 5.88
CA HIS A 195 13.48 8.80 5.52
C HIS A 195 12.29 7.87 5.29
N ALA A 196 12.46 6.77 4.57
CA ALA A 196 11.35 5.86 4.30
C ALA A 196 10.76 5.24 5.57
N SER A 197 11.61 4.93 6.55
CA SER A 197 11.17 4.48 7.88
C SER A 197 10.46 5.59 8.65
N LEU A 198 11.14 6.72 8.91
CA LEU A 198 10.61 7.79 9.75
C LEU A 198 9.37 8.46 9.17
N MET A 199 9.36 8.72 7.86
CA MET A 199 8.16 9.24 7.21
C MET A 199 7.02 8.22 7.28
N GLY A 200 7.33 6.92 7.19
CA GLY A 200 6.36 5.85 7.41
C GLY A 200 5.76 5.93 8.82
N ASP A 201 6.61 6.01 9.84
CA ASP A 201 6.20 6.11 11.24
C ASP A 201 5.23 7.27 11.49
N PHE A 202 5.65 8.48 11.12
CA PHE A 202 4.88 9.69 11.38
C PHE A 202 3.61 9.78 10.53
N PHE A 203 3.61 9.20 9.33
CA PHE A 203 2.39 9.07 8.53
C PHE A 203 1.39 8.14 9.21
N LEU A 204 1.83 6.97 9.68
CA LEU A 204 0.97 6.00 10.36
C LEU A 204 0.41 6.56 11.69
N GLU A 205 1.21 7.32 12.45
CA GLU A 205 0.74 8.06 13.63
C GLU A 205 -0.42 8.99 13.28
N SER A 206 -0.29 9.78 12.21
CA SER A 206 -1.36 10.67 11.75
C SER A 206 -2.60 9.90 11.31
N MET A 207 -2.43 8.79 10.58
CA MET A 207 -3.56 7.94 10.17
C MET A 207 -4.30 7.34 11.37
N ALA A 208 -3.59 6.89 12.41
CA ALA A 208 -4.23 6.38 13.63
C ALA A 208 -5.04 7.47 14.37
N GLY A 209 -4.60 8.72 14.32
CA GLY A 209 -5.35 9.86 14.83
C GLY A 209 -6.64 10.13 14.05
N ASN A 210 -6.58 10.07 12.72
CA ASN A 210 -7.70 10.40 11.83
C ASN A 210 -8.69 9.24 11.62
N TYR A 211 -8.25 7.99 11.79
CA TYR A 211 -9.03 6.78 11.58
C TYR A 211 -8.98 5.91 12.83
N PRO A 212 -9.65 6.33 13.92
CA PRO A 212 -9.47 5.74 15.25
C PRO A 212 -9.98 4.29 15.35
N HIS A 213 -10.74 3.79 14.37
CA HIS A 213 -11.20 2.40 14.32
C HIS A 213 -10.28 1.46 13.52
N THR A 214 -9.23 1.99 12.88
CA THR A 214 -8.19 1.19 12.22
C THR A 214 -6.91 1.23 13.06
N SER A 215 -6.27 0.08 13.22
CA SER A 215 -4.98 -0.02 13.90
C SER A 215 -3.85 -0.14 12.88
N PHE A 216 -2.74 0.52 13.18
CA PHE A 216 -1.58 0.64 12.31
C PHE A 216 -0.34 0.08 13.01
N VAL A 217 0.34 -0.86 12.37
CA VAL A 217 1.53 -1.53 12.91
C VAL A 217 2.69 -1.37 11.94
N HIS A 218 3.81 -0.83 12.42
CA HIS A 218 5.09 -0.83 11.71
C HIS A 218 6.00 -1.90 12.33
N ALA A 219 6.22 -3.01 11.62
CA ALA A 219 6.86 -4.20 12.15
C ALA A 219 8.27 -4.40 11.57
N TYR A 220 9.27 -4.39 12.46
CA TYR A 220 10.64 -4.81 12.15
C TYR A 220 10.70 -6.35 12.08
N PRO A 221 11.10 -6.95 10.95
CA PRO A 221 11.06 -8.41 10.80
C PRO A 221 12.31 -9.14 11.31
N SER A 222 13.36 -8.44 11.74
CA SER A 222 14.71 -8.99 11.91
C SER A 222 15.31 -9.53 10.60
N GLY A 223 16.42 -10.26 10.70
CA GLY A 223 17.00 -10.98 9.57
C GLY A 223 16.17 -12.21 9.22
N VAL A 224 15.45 -12.17 8.09
CA VAL A 224 14.67 -13.30 7.56
C VAL A 224 15.22 -13.69 6.20
N ALA A 225 15.36 -15.00 5.96
CA ALA A 225 15.89 -15.53 4.70
C ALA A 225 14.86 -15.34 3.59
N THR A 226 14.98 -14.20 2.89
CA THR A 226 14.09 -13.80 1.79
C THR A 226 14.90 -13.46 0.54
N GLY A 227 14.22 -13.23 -0.58
CA GLY A 227 14.84 -12.76 -1.81
C GLY A 227 15.31 -11.30 -1.82
N VAL A 228 15.45 -10.64 -0.66
CA VAL A 228 15.71 -9.18 -0.56
C VAL A 228 17.03 -8.74 -1.23
N LEU A 229 18.02 -9.64 -1.31
CA LEU A 229 19.31 -9.40 -1.95
C LEU A 229 19.32 -9.67 -3.47
N ARG A 230 18.20 -10.06 -4.07
CA ARG A 230 18.13 -10.51 -5.48
C ARG A 230 18.61 -9.46 -6.48
N GLU A 231 18.42 -8.18 -6.17
CA GLU A 231 18.76 -7.05 -7.05
C GLU A 231 20.23 -6.59 -6.91
N LEU A 232 21.01 -7.23 -6.03
CA LEU A 232 22.45 -6.97 -5.91
C LEU A 232 23.25 -7.68 -7.01
N PRO A 233 24.39 -7.11 -7.44
CA PRO A 233 25.36 -7.84 -8.27
C PRO A 233 25.76 -9.15 -7.58
N ALA A 234 25.66 -10.27 -8.29
CA ALA A 234 25.85 -11.62 -7.74
C ALA A 234 24.99 -11.95 -6.51
N GLY A 235 23.84 -11.29 -6.33
CA GLY A 235 23.00 -11.40 -5.13
C GLY A 235 22.52 -12.82 -4.80
N ARG A 236 22.28 -13.66 -5.82
CA ARG A 236 21.95 -15.08 -5.61
C ARG A 236 23.12 -15.88 -5.03
N ALA A 237 24.34 -15.66 -5.53
CA ALA A 237 25.55 -16.31 -5.02
C ALA A 237 25.87 -15.80 -3.62
N LEU A 238 25.78 -14.48 -3.39
CA LEU A 238 25.95 -13.88 -2.07
C LEU A 238 24.95 -14.45 -1.06
N SER A 239 23.67 -14.58 -1.45
CA SER A 239 22.65 -15.20 -0.60
C SER A 239 22.98 -16.66 -0.28
N ALA A 240 23.46 -17.45 -1.24
CA ALA A 240 23.81 -18.86 -1.03
C ALA A 240 24.98 -19.02 -0.04
N ILE A 241 25.90 -18.06 0.02
CA ILE A 241 27.04 -18.05 0.95
C ILE A 241 26.63 -17.51 2.32
N LEU A 242 25.94 -16.37 2.37
CA LEU A 242 25.62 -15.68 3.62
C LEU A 242 24.51 -16.39 4.42
N THR A 243 23.51 -16.97 3.74
CA THR A 243 22.36 -17.58 4.43
C THR A 243 22.75 -18.70 5.38
N PRO A 244 23.55 -19.72 5.01
CA PRO A 244 23.93 -20.78 5.96
C PRO A 244 24.77 -20.25 7.14
N LEU A 245 25.64 -19.27 6.90
CA LEU A 245 26.47 -18.64 7.94
C LEU A 245 25.63 -17.86 8.96
N LEU A 246 24.63 -17.12 8.47
CA LEU A 246 23.79 -16.25 9.31
C LEU A 246 22.56 -16.96 9.87
N ARG A 247 22.20 -18.15 9.37
CA ARG A 247 20.99 -18.90 9.74
C ARG A 247 20.75 -19.01 11.24
N PRO A 248 21.74 -19.29 12.11
CA PRO A 248 21.50 -19.37 13.56
C PRO A 248 21.02 -18.07 14.21
N PHE A 249 21.26 -16.92 13.55
CA PHE A 249 20.88 -15.58 14.02
C PHE A 249 19.66 -15.02 13.27
N MET A 250 19.08 -15.78 12.35
CA MET A 250 17.96 -15.38 11.52
C MET A 250 16.67 -16.01 12.03
N VAL A 251 15.57 -15.26 11.88
CA VAL A 251 14.24 -15.77 12.19
C VAL A 251 13.79 -16.70 11.06
N PRO A 252 13.34 -17.93 11.35
CA PRO A 252 12.76 -18.81 10.34
C PRO A 252 11.61 -18.13 9.60
N LEU A 253 11.50 -18.38 8.29
CA LEU A 253 10.50 -17.72 7.46
C LEU A 253 9.06 -18.02 7.94
N GLU A 254 8.78 -19.26 8.31
CA GLU A 254 7.47 -19.67 8.82
C GLU A 254 7.15 -18.99 10.16
N GLU A 255 8.11 -18.95 11.09
CA GLU A 255 7.96 -18.21 12.36
C GLU A 255 7.69 -16.73 12.10
N SER A 256 8.40 -16.11 11.16
CA SER A 256 8.14 -14.73 10.76
C SER A 256 6.70 -14.57 10.28
N GLY A 257 6.18 -15.49 9.46
CA GLY A 257 4.78 -15.48 9.03
C GLY A 257 3.78 -15.56 10.18
N GLU A 258 3.97 -16.47 11.13
CA GLU A 258 3.10 -16.63 12.30
C GLU A 258 3.11 -15.37 13.19
N ARG A 259 4.29 -14.78 13.43
CA ARG A 259 4.43 -13.56 14.25
C ARG A 259 3.81 -12.34 13.57
N HIS A 260 3.93 -12.23 12.25
CA HIS A 260 3.29 -11.14 11.50
C HIS A 260 1.77 -11.32 11.42
N LEU A 261 1.26 -12.55 11.37
CA LEU A 261 -0.18 -12.81 11.50
C LEU A 261 -0.70 -12.41 12.89
N PHE A 262 0.08 -12.69 13.94
CA PHE A 262 -0.24 -12.22 15.28
C PHE A 262 -0.26 -10.69 15.37
N ALA A 263 0.74 -10.01 14.82
CA ALA A 263 0.74 -8.54 14.74
C ALA A 263 -0.48 -8.00 13.96
N ALA A 264 -0.92 -8.71 12.93
CA ALA A 264 -2.06 -8.35 12.09
C ALA A 264 -3.43 -8.57 12.73
N THR A 265 -3.55 -9.42 13.76
CA THR A 265 -4.87 -9.89 14.26
C THR A 265 -5.03 -9.84 15.78
N SER A 266 -3.94 -9.73 16.53
CA SER A 266 -3.99 -9.76 18.00
C SER A 266 -4.66 -8.52 18.59
N GLY A 267 -5.43 -8.74 19.66
CA GLY A 267 -5.97 -7.69 20.53
C GLY A 267 -4.89 -6.92 21.30
N ARG A 268 -3.62 -7.35 21.26
CA ARG A 268 -2.47 -6.61 21.80
C ARG A 268 -2.27 -5.24 21.13
N PHE A 269 -2.68 -5.09 19.88
CA PHE A 269 -2.51 -3.87 19.07
C PHE A 269 -3.85 -3.28 18.65
N PRO A 270 -4.74 -2.91 19.59
CA PRO A 270 -6.10 -2.47 19.27
C PRO A 270 -6.11 -1.13 18.49
N PRO A 271 -7.20 -0.81 17.78
CA PRO A 271 -7.38 0.54 17.24
C PRO A 271 -7.58 1.56 18.36
N LYS A 272 -7.33 2.84 18.09
CA LYS A 272 -7.37 3.91 19.11
C LYS A 272 -8.71 4.00 19.85
N ALA A 273 -9.81 3.81 19.12
CA ALA A 273 -11.18 3.85 19.66
C ALA A 273 -11.44 2.75 20.70
N GLU A 274 -10.69 1.65 20.66
CA GLU A 274 -10.85 0.50 21.57
C GLU A 274 -9.73 0.45 22.63
N GLY A 275 -8.77 1.39 22.60
CA GLY A 275 -7.60 1.39 23.48
C GLY A 275 -7.93 1.50 24.98
N GLY A 276 -9.08 2.11 25.32
CA GLY A 276 -9.57 2.27 26.70
C GLY A 276 -10.55 1.19 27.17
N GLU A 277 -11.15 0.43 26.25
CA GLU A 277 -12.19 -0.58 26.54
C GLU A 277 -11.62 -2.01 26.67
N ALA A 278 -10.35 -2.22 26.36
CA ALA A 278 -9.68 -3.50 26.54
C ALA A 278 -9.50 -3.81 28.04
N THR A 279 -10.54 -4.41 28.64
CA THR A 279 -10.69 -4.68 30.07
C THR A 279 -9.87 -5.85 30.60
N GLU A 280 -9.20 -6.64 29.76
CA GLU A 280 -8.30 -7.71 30.20
C GLU A 280 -7.21 -7.97 29.16
N GLY A 281 -5.95 -8.08 29.60
CA GLY A 281 -4.82 -8.50 28.76
C GLY A 281 -3.77 -7.44 28.38
N ASP A 282 -2.66 -7.97 27.89
CA ASP A 282 -1.37 -7.35 27.53
C ASP A 282 -1.47 -6.42 26.31
N VAL A 283 -2.31 -5.38 26.38
CA VAL A 283 -2.40 -4.31 25.35
C VAL A 283 -1.13 -3.48 25.36
N ALA A 284 -0.55 -3.29 24.18
CA ALA A 284 0.71 -2.60 24.03
C ALA A 284 0.59 -1.07 24.22
N VAL A 285 1.68 -0.48 24.69
CA VAL A 285 1.91 0.97 24.60
C VAL A 285 2.26 1.30 23.16
N GLY A 286 1.56 2.26 22.58
CA GLY A 286 1.77 2.67 21.20
C GLY A 286 2.91 3.66 21.03
N SER A 287 3.12 4.05 19.78
CA SER A 287 4.19 4.95 19.32
C SER A 287 4.20 6.32 20.02
N ASP A 288 3.04 6.83 20.45
CA ASP A 288 2.88 8.11 21.16
C ASP A 288 3.01 7.98 22.69
N GLY A 289 3.33 6.79 23.20
CA GLY A 289 3.42 6.51 24.64
C GLY A 289 2.08 6.20 25.32
N THR A 290 0.96 6.22 24.59
CA THR A 290 -0.37 5.89 25.12
C THR A 290 -0.66 4.39 24.99
N ARG A 291 -1.18 3.75 26.04
CA ARG A 291 -1.70 2.37 25.95
C ARG A 291 -2.86 2.35 24.96
N GLY A 292 -2.80 1.46 23.96
CA GLY A 292 -3.89 1.34 23.00
C GLY A 292 -3.97 2.51 22.00
N SER A 293 -2.86 3.13 21.61
CA SER A 293 -2.89 4.37 20.80
C SER A 293 -3.40 4.22 19.36
N GLY A 294 -3.50 2.98 18.86
CA GLY A 294 -3.84 2.69 17.46
C GLY A 294 -2.65 2.73 16.49
N CYS A 295 -1.46 3.15 16.91
CA CYS A 295 -0.24 3.08 16.09
C CYS A 295 0.92 2.45 16.89
N TYR A 296 1.53 1.38 16.38
CA TYR A 296 2.52 0.58 17.10
C TYR A 296 3.79 0.36 16.29
N TRP A 297 4.94 0.59 16.92
CA TRP A 297 6.25 0.23 16.37
C TRP A 297 6.72 -1.06 17.01
N VAL A 298 6.68 -2.14 16.26
CA VAL A 298 6.80 -3.51 16.77
C VAL A 298 8.11 -4.14 16.29
N SER A 299 8.82 -4.77 17.21
CA SER A 299 9.98 -5.62 16.95
C SER A 299 9.54 -7.03 16.54
N TRP A 300 10.44 -7.76 15.89
CA TRP A 300 10.18 -9.09 15.33
C TRP A 300 9.63 -10.08 16.35
N ASP A 301 9.91 -9.86 17.63
CA ASP A 301 9.57 -10.72 18.76
C ASP A 301 8.22 -10.36 19.40
N GLY A 302 7.44 -9.47 18.77
CA GLY A 302 6.10 -9.06 19.20
C GLY A 302 6.08 -7.97 20.28
N GLU A 303 7.25 -7.48 20.69
CA GLU A 303 7.38 -6.35 21.61
C GLU A 303 7.36 -5.01 20.90
N VAL A 304 6.89 -3.97 21.59
CA VAL A 304 6.97 -2.61 21.07
C VAL A 304 8.36 -2.02 21.34
N PHE A 305 8.86 -1.19 20.42
CA PHE A 305 10.08 -0.45 20.66
C PHE A 305 9.90 0.56 21.79
N PRO A 306 10.91 0.73 22.67
CA PRO A 306 10.83 1.72 23.74
C PRO A 306 10.89 3.15 23.17
N PRO A 307 10.39 4.15 23.92
CA PRO A 307 10.50 5.55 23.53
C PRO A 307 11.94 5.97 23.24
N ASN A 308 12.14 6.84 22.25
CA ASN A 308 13.47 7.26 21.82
C ASN A 308 13.58 8.79 21.71
N LYS A 309 14.45 9.41 22.51
CA LYS A 309 14.64 10.87 22.56
C LYS A 309 14.94 11.52 21.20
N LYS A 310 15.67 10.82 20.31
CA LYS A 310 15.97 11.34 18.96
C LYS A 310 14.70 11.47 18.13
N LEU A 311 13.81 10.48 18.23
CA LEU A 311 12.55 10.48 17.50
C LEU A 311 11.55 11.46 18.10
N GLU A 312 11.51 11.59 19.42
CA GLU A 312 10.73 12.64 20.10
C GLU A 312 11.15 14.04 19.64
N THR A 313 12.45 14.26 19.44
CA THR A 313 12.96 15.54 18.92
C THR A 313 12.41 15.82 17.53
N THR A 314 12.41 14.84 16.64
CA THR A 314 11.85 14.96 15.29
C THR A 314 10.33 15.13 15.33
N ARG A 315 9.63 14.39 16.21
CA ARG A 315 8.18 14.54 16.44
C ARG A 315 7.84 15.97 16.85
N ALA A 316 8.57 16.53 17.82
CA ALA A 316 8.38 17.89 18.33
C ALA A 316 8.60 18.99 17.26
N GLN A 317 9.28 18.67 16.15
CA GLN A 317 9.44 19.58 15.01
C GLN A 317 8.23 19.58 14.05
N GLY A 318 7.13 18.92 14.41
CA GLY A 318 5.93 18.81 13.59
C GLY A 318 6.07 17.79 12.46
N ALA A 319 6.83 16.71 12.67
CA ALA A 319 7.13 15.75 11.61
C ALA A 319 5.88 15.11 10.98
N ALA A 320 4.89 14.71 11.78
CA ALA A 320 3.67 14.09 11.28
C ALA A 320 2.92 14.97 10.27
N GLU A 321 2.66 16.23 10.62
CA GLU A 321 1.99 17.18 9.75
C GLU A 321 2.78 17.41 8.45
N LYS A 322 4.08 17.73 8.56
CA LYS A 322 4.95 18.00 7.41
C LYS A 322 5.05 16.80 6.46
N VAL A 323 5.15 15.59 7.02
CA VAL A 323 5.23 14.36 6.24
C VAL A 323 3.92 14.07 5.52
N VAL A 324 2.77 14.20 6.19
CA VAL A 324 1.46 14.00 5.55
C VAL A 324 1.23 15.02 4.45
N GLN A 325 1.49 16.31 4.72
CA GLN A 325 1.36 17.37 3.72
C GLN A 325 2.23 17.08 2.48
N HIS A 326 3.52 16.79 2.68
CA HIS A 326 4.43 16.44 1.59
C HIS A 326 3.94 15.24 0.78
N THR A 327 3.49 14.18 1.46
CA THR A 327 3.01 12.97 0.80
C THR A 327 1.75 13.21 -0.01
N GLU A 328 0.82 14.01 0.50
CA GLU A 328 -0.36 14.44 -0.27
C GLU A 328 0.00 15.30 -1.48
N GLU A 329 0.96 16.22 -1.34
CA GLU A 329 1.44 17.06 -2.45
C GLU A 329 2.05 16.20 -3.56
N VAL A 330 2.92 15.25 -3.20
CA VAL A 330 3.45 14.24 -4.13
C VAL A 330 2.30 13.49 -4.80
N PHE A 331 1.33 12.98 -4.03
CA PHE A 331 0.19 12.26 -4.57
C PHE A 331 -0.67 13.09 -5.53
N LYS A 332 -0.93 14.36 -5.22
CA LYS A 332 -1.68 15.29 -6.08
C LYS A 332 -0.95 15.55 -7.40
N GLN A 333 0.38 15.70 -7.37
CA GLN A 333 1.18 15.91 -8.58
C GLN A 333 1.07 14.71 -9.54
N HIS A 334 1.12 13.49 -9.02
CA HIS A 334 1.10 12.27 -9.83
C HIS A 334 -0.30 11.88 -10.31
N THR A 335 -1.35 12.18 -9.55
CA THR A 335 -2.74 12.04 -10.02
C THR A 335 -3.02 12.98 -11.18
N LYS A 336 -2.59 14.26 -11.10
CA LYS A 336 -2.73 15.23 -12.19
C LYS A 336 -1.93 14.81 -13.43
N GLN A 337 -0.69 14.37 -13.25
CA GLN A 337 0.15 13.92 -14.36
C GLN A 337 -0.46 12.71 -15.09
N SER A 338 -1.10 11.79 -14.35
CA SER A 338 -1.83 10.67 -14.94
C SER A 338 -3.02 11.15 -15.78
N GLN A 339 -3.78 12.14 -15.31
CA GLN A 339 -4.89 12.74 -16.08
C GLN A 339 -4.38 13.46 -17.35
N TYR A 340 -3.31 14.25 -17.25
CA TYR A 340 -2.70 14.91 -18.41
C TYR A 340 -2.15 13.88 -19.42
N GLN A 341 -1.50 12.82 -18.97
CA GLN A 341 -0.94 11.80 -19.86
C GLN A 341 -2.04 10.99 -20.56
N VAL A 342 -3.15 10.67 -19.88
CA VAL A 342 -4.33 10.06 -20.51
C VAL A 342 -4.94 10.99 -21.57
N MET A 343 -5.05 12.29 -21.26
CA MET A 343 -5.59 13.28 -22.20
C MET A 343 -4.69 13.45 -23.43
N THR A 344 -3.37 13.47 -23.25
CA THR A 344 -2.39 13.54 -24.35
C THR A 344 -2.40 12.28 -25.21
N VAL A 345 -2.49 11.09 -24.61
CA VAL A 345 -2.59 9.82 -25.35
C VAL A 345 -3.90 9.76 -26.13
N ALA A 346 -5.03 10.14 -25.53
CA ALA A 346 -6.32 10.21 -26.23
C ALA A 346 -6.28 11.20 -27.41
N CYS A 347 -5.64 12.36 -27.23
CA CYS A 347 -5.41 13.34 -28.30
C CYS A 347 -4.54 12.76 -29.43
N SER A 348 -3.45 12.07 -29.11
CA SER A 348 -2.54 11.46 -30.09
C SER A 348 -3.18 10.31 -30.87
N LEU A 349 -4.07 9.53 -30.24
CA LEU A 349 -4.81 8.46 -30.89
C LEU A 349 -5.90 9.02 -31.82
N SER A 350 -6.52 10.15 -31.46
CA SER A 350 -7.46 10.86 -32.33
C SER A 350 -6.81 11.48 -33.57
N GLN A 351 -5.48 11.67 -33.57
CA GLN A 351 -4.72 12.24 -34.69
C GLN A 351 -4.12 11.17 -35.62
N LYS A 352 -4.29 9.87 -35.34
CA LYS A 352 -3.85 8.81 -36.24
C LYS A 352 -4.82 8.68 -37.45
N PRO A 353 -4.32 8.69 -38.70
CA PRO A 353 -5.16 8.66 -39.90
C PRO A 353 -6.03 7.40 -40.04
N GLN A 354 -5.72 6.33 -39.30
CA GLN A 354 -6.54 5.09 -39.29
C GLN A 354 -7.86 5.23 -38.52
N PHE A 355 -8.00 6.18 -37.59
CA PHE A 355 -9.25 6.38 -36.83
C PHE A 355 -10.25 7.29 -37.55
N LEU A 356 -9.79 8.07 -38.53
CA LEU A 356 -10.62 8.96 -39.34
C LEU A 356 -11.20 8.27 -40.60
N SER A 357 -10.86 7.01 -40.87
CA SER A 357 -11.20 6.33 -42.13
C SER A 357 -12.34 5.29 -42.04
N SER A 358 -12.98 5.09 -40.89
CA SER A 358 -13.97 4.00 -40.72
C SER A 358 -15.39 4.42 -40.31
N TYR A 359 -15.74 5.71 -40.38
CA TYR A 359 -17.12 6.15 -40.17
C TYR A 359 -17.66 6.96 -41.36
N THR A 360 -17.92 6.29 -42.47
CA THR A 360 -18.93 6.74 -43.44
C THR A 360 -20.29 6.19 -42.99
N LEU A 361 -21.10 7.06 -42.37
CA LEU A 361 -22.51 6.74 -42.08
C LEU A 361 -23.26 6.56 -43.41
N PRO A 362 -24.01 5.46 -43.63
CA PRO A 362 -24.93 5.36 -44.75
C PRO A 362 -26.07 6.38 -44.57
N PRO A 363 -26.52 7.06 -45.64
CA PRO A 363 -27.57 8.06 -45.55
C PRO A 363 -28.92 7.35 -45.49
N THR A 364 -29.35 6.95 -44.29
CA THR A 364 -30.76 6.80 -43.84
C THR A 364 -30.79 6.00 -42.54
N SER A 365 -30.82 6.68 -41.39
CA SER A 365 -31.22 6.09 -40.11
C SER A 365 -31.76 7.18 -39.20
N THR A 366 -33.04 7.11 -38.86
CA THR A 366 -33.80 8.06 -38.03
C THR A 366 -33.69 7.74 -36.53
N SER A 367 -32.49 7.45 -36.02
CA SER A 367 -32.23 7.23 -34.59
C SER A 367 -31.26 8.27 -34.02
N PRO A 368 -31.45 8.75 -32.78
CA PRO A 368 -30.57 9.74 -32.17
C PRO A 368 -29.16 9.13 -31.97
N PRO A 369 -28.09 9.92 -32.14
CA PRO A 369 -26.72 9.41 -32.02
C PRO A 369 -26.45 8.93 -30.59
N THR A 370 -25.87 7.74 -30.45
CA THR A 370 -25.41 7.22 -29.17
C THR A 370 -24.29 8.08 -28.58
N CYS A 371 -24.20 8.13 -27.25
CA CYS A 371 -23.35 9.02 -26.44
C CYS A 371 -21.86 9.08 -26.88
N LEU A 372 -21.34 7.98 -27.47
CA LEU A 372 -19.99 7.90 -28.04
C LEU A 372 -19.76 8.81 -29.25
N SER A 373 -20.78 9.02 -30.09
CA SER A 373 -20.69 9.88 -31.28
C SER A 373 -20.57 11.36 -30.91
N LEU A 374 -21.31 11.81 -29.88
CA LEU A 374 -21.25 13.18 -29.38
C LEU A 374 -19.91 13.48 -28.70
N TYR A 375 -19.33 12.51 -27.99
CA TYR A 375 -18.03 12.66 -27.34
C TYR A 375 -16.87 12.81 -28.36
N ALA A 376 -16.94 12.04 -29.46
CA ALA A 376 -15.96 12.14 -30.55
C ALA A 376 -16.06 13.49 -31.29
N ILE A 377 -17.28 13.98 -31.57
CA ILE A 377 -17.50 15.27 -32.23
C ILE A 377 -17.09 16.44 -31.32
N ALA A 378 -17.37 16.38 -30.02
CA ALA A 378 -16.96 17.40 -29.06
C ALA A 378 -15.42 17.49 -28.93
N SER A 379 -14.75 16.33 -28.92
CA SER A 379 -13.28 16.25 -28.85
C SER A 379 -12.60 16.81 -30.11
N CYS A 380 -13.24 16.64 -31.28
CA CYS A 380 -12.73 17.14 -32.55
C CYS A 380 -12.96 18.66 -32.75
N LYS A 381 -14.02 19.23 -32.15
CA LYS A 381 -14.26 20.69 -32.18
C LYS A 381 -13.39 21.46 -31.19
N LEU A 382 -12.96 20.84 -30.09
CA LEU A 382 -12.05 21.45 -29.11
C LEU A 382 -10.60 21.54 -29.61
N SER A 383 -10.17 20.69 -30.54
CA SER A 383 -8.80 20.69 -31.09
C SER A 383 -8.55 21.75 -32.17
N SER A 384 -9.59 22.41 -32.68
CA SER A 384 -9.50 23.43 -33.74
C SER A 384 -9.62 24.87 -33.25
N LEU A 385 -9.76 25.09 -31.93
CA LEU A 385 -9.85 26.41 -31.31
C LEU A 385 -8.55 26.73 -30.56
N GLU A 386 -7.63 27.45 -31.20
CA GLU A 386 -6.61 28.23 -30.48
C GLU A 386 -7.32 29.35 -29.72
N ILE A 387 -7.67 29.17 -28.44
CA ILE A 387 -8.19 30.28 -27.64
C ILE A 387 -7.61 30.30 -26.22
N THR A 388 -7.07 31.49 -25.92
CA THR A 388 -6.57 32.02 -24.66
C THR A 388 -7.56 31.93 -23.49
N GLY A 389 -7.00 31.88 -22.28
CA GLY A 389 -7.72 31.61 -21.03
C GLY A 389 -8.86 32.58 -20.71
N ASN A 390 -10.10 32.09 -20.88
CA ASN A 390 -11.29 32.32 -20.03
C ASN A 390 -12.55 31.67 -20.64
N SER A 391 -12.51 31.22 -21.90
CA SER A 391 -13.64 30.52 -22.54
C SER A 391 -13.75 29.03 -22.18
N PHE A 392 -12.75 28.43 -21.53
CA PHE A 392 -12.71 27.00 -21.21
C PHE A 392 -13.76 26.60 -20.17
N ILE A 393 -14.02 27.45 -19.18
CA ILE A 393 -14.89 27.13 -18.03
C ILE A 393 -16.38 27.14 -18.43
N SER A 394 -16.80 28.06 -19.30
CA SER A 394 -18.21 28.20 -19.74
C SER A 394 -18.66 27.02 -20.61
N THR A 395 -17.81 26.57 -21.53
CA THR A 395 -18.16 25.49 -22.48
C THR A 395 -18.11 24.11 -21.81
N PHE A 396 -17.18 23.89 -20.88
CA PHE A 396 -17.10 22.64 -20.11
C PHE A 396 -18.34 22.46 -19.20
N HIS A 397 -18.82 23.55 -18.58
CA HIS A 397 -20.02 23.50 -17.74
C HIS A 397 -21.29 23.14 -18.51
N ARG A 398 -21.42 23.58 -19.77
CA ARG A 398 -22.59 23.24 -20.62
C ARG A 398 -22.58 21.80 -21.10
N VAL A 399 -21.40 21.24 -21.42
CA VAL A 399 -21.27 19.84 -21.84
C VAL A 399 -21.50 18.89 -20.64
N PHE A 400 -20.98 19.24 -19.46
CA PHE A 400 -21.20 18.44 -18.25
C PHE A 400 -22.66 18.47 -17.78
N SER A 401 -23.33 19.62 -17.88
CA SER A 401 -24.76 19.75 -17.53
C SER A 401 -25.66 18.94 -18.46
N CYS A 402 -25.30 18.76 -19.74
CA CYS A 402 -26.08 17.97 -20.69
C CYS A 402 -25.95 16.45 -20.43
N CYS A 403 -24.82 15.99 -19.90
CA CYS A 403 -24.62 14.58 -19.52
C CYS A 403 -25.36 14.21 -18.22
N LEU A 404 -25.51 15.14 -17.27
CA LEU A 404 -26.23 14.88 -16.02
C LEU A 404 -27.75 14.71 -16.24
N THR A 405 -28.37 15.49 -17.14
CA THR A 405 -29.82 15.42 -17.39
C THR A 405 -30.24 14.11 -18.08
N VAL A 406 -29.33 13.44 -18.79
CA VAL A 406 -29.60 12.16 -19.45
C VAL A 406 -29.45 10.97 -18.48
N TRP A 407 -28.73 11.16 -17.36
CA TRP A 407 -28.56 10.11 -16.34
C TRP A 407 -29.72 10.04 -15.34
N GLU A 408 -30.47 11.13 -15.15
CA GLU A 408 -31.65 11.17 -14.26
C GLU A 408 -32.97 10.71 -14.92
N LEU A 409 -32.97 10.38 -16.21
CA LEU A 409 -34.18 9.92 -16.95
C LEU A 409 -34.03 8.53 -17.60
N GLY A 410 -33.11 7.70 -17.10
CA GLY A 410 -32.87 6.33 -17.57
C GLY A 410 -33.15 5.28 -16.51
#